data_AF-A0A8T3WXM5-F1
#
_entry.id   AF-A0A8T3WXM5-F1
#
_cell.length_a   1.000
_cell.length_b   1.000
_cell.length_c   1.000
_cell.angle_alpha   90.00
_cell.angle_beta   90.00
_cell.angle_gamma   90.00
#
_symmetry.space_group_name_H-M   'P 1'
#
loop_
_entity.id
_entity.type
_entity.pdbx_description
1 polymer ?
#
loop_
_entity_poly.entity_id
_entity_poly.type
_entity_poly.pdbx_seq_one_letter_code
_entity_poly.pdbx_strand_id
1 'polypeptide(L)'
;MTASHGTVEQLENAIEVNPSFILPVLRESRPIFNGDLLEKYRNARPSKKSLEKFIETTESSLAITQRLLELQSELPSIIYPLILRLRAVYLTEALLDGKEHSTMGFMELLFKAGFSRKQASELIAVFRCVRGSKPAPKTTLSHQDMIRLFDVVEDSYQRVGGKWEKLA
;
A
#
# COMPACT_ATOMS: atom_id res chain seq x y z
N MET A 1 29.02 4.80 -7.33
CA MET A 1 27.65 4.83 -6.78
C MET A 1 27.76 5.20 -5.31
N THR A 2 27.52 6.47 -4.98
CA THR A 2 27.54 6.94 -3.59
C THR A 2 26.29 6.41 -2.90
N ALA A 3 26.48 5.57 -1.87
CA ALA A 3 25.39 5.24 -0.97
C ALA A 3 24.87 6.55 -0.36
N SER A 4 23.62 6.91 -0.64
CA SER A 4 22.95 7.98 0.10
C SER A 4 22.82 7.48 1.54
N HIS A 5 23.60 8.06 2.44
CA HIS A 5 23.49 7.76 3.86
C HIS A 5 22.25 8.50 4.35
N GLY A 6 21.17 7.77 4.65
CA GLY A 6 19.94 8.35 5.17
C GLY A 6 20.21 9.04 6.51
N THR A 7 19.87 10.33 6.62
CA THR A 7 19.98 11.08 7.89
C THR A 7 18.75 10.82 8.78
N VAL A 8 18.88 11.08 10.09
CA VAL A 8 17.74 11.00 11.03
C VAL A 8 16.61 11.92 10.58
N GLU A 9 16.93 13.12 10.11
CA GLU A 9 15.99 14.10 9.57
C GLU A 9 15.24 13.58 8.33
N GLN A 10 15.94 12.87 7.42
CA GLN A 10 15.31 12.24 6.26
C GLN A 10 14.36 11.11 6.67
N LEU A 11 14.70 10.35 7.72
CA LEU A 11 13.82 9.32 8.25
C LEU A 11 12.56 9.92 8.89
N GLU A 12 12.72 10.95 9.71
CA GLU A 12 11.61 11.65 10.37
C GLU A 12 10.66 12.26 9.34
N ASN A 13 11.19 12.92 8.31
CA ASN A 13 10.40 13.44 7.19
C ASN A 13 9.68 12.31 6.42
N ALA A 14 10.36 11.18 6.17
CA ALA A 14 9.74 10.04 5.50
C ALA A 14 8.58 9.43 6.33
N ILE A 15 8.70 9.39 7.66
CA ILE A 15 7.63 8.96 8.56
C ILE A 15 6.45 9.93 8.50
N GLU A 16 6.69 11.24 8.50
CA GLU A 16 5.62 12.24 8.42
C GLU A 16 4.90 12.20 7.07
N VAL A 17 5.64 12.06 5.97
CA VAL A 17 5.09 12.08 4.62
C VAL A 17 4.39 10.78 4.27
N ASN A 18 4.90 9.65 4.75
CA ASN A 18 4.41 8.33 4.34
C ASN A 18 4.48 7.28 5.45
N PRO A 19 3.78 7.48 6.58
CA PRO A 19 3.86 6.59 7.73
C PRO A 19 3.40 5.17 7.39
N SER A 20 2.42 5.02 6.50
CA SER A 20 1.86 3.74 6.07
C SER A 20 2.86 2.79 5.42
N PHE A 21 3.92 3.30 4.80
CA PHE A 21 4.97 2.46 4.20
C PHE A 21 6.24 2.40 5.06
N ILE A 22 6.53 3.42 5.87
CA ILE A 22 7.78 3.50 6.63
C ILE A 22 7.66 2.83 8.00
N LEU A 23 6.60 3.12 8.77
CA LEU A 23 6.46 2.59 10.14
C LEU A 23 6.39 1.05 10.21
N PRO A 24 5.66 0.34 9.31
CA PRO A 24 5.66 -1.12 9.32
C PRO A 24 7.05 -1.73 9.10
N VAL A 25 7.87 -1.09 8.25
CA VAL A 25 9.25 -1.54 7.99
C VAL A 25 10.13 -1.33 9.23
N LEU A 26 10.03 -0.17 9.89
CA LEU A 26 10.81 0.12 11.09
C LEU A 26 10.47 -0.83 12.23
N ARG A 27 9.19 -1.15 12.42
CA ARG A 27 8.71 -2.05 13.46
C ARG A 27 9.29 -3.47 13.34
N GLU A 28 9.45 -3.96 12.13
CA GLU A 28 9.96 -5.32 11.85
C GLU A 28 11.48 -5.37 11.66
N SER A 29 12.14 -4.20 11.60
CA SER A 29 13.58 -4.11 11.42
C SER A 29 14.35 -4.62 12.64
N ARG A 30 15.44 -5.36 12.36
CA ARG A 30 16.41 -5.80 13.38
C ARG A 30 17.55 -4.80 13.45
N PRO A 31 17.84 -4.20 14.63
CA PRO A 31 18.93 -3.25 14.75
C PRO A 31 20.27 -3.96 14.56
N ILE A 32 21.08 -3.45 13.62
CA ILE A 32 22.50 -3.80 13.48
C ILE A 32 23.35 -2.71 14.17
N PHE A 33 22.95 -1.45 14.03
CA PHE A 33 23.47 -0.27 14.73
C PHE A 33 22.31 0.65 15.14
N ASN A 34 22.53 1.54 16.11
CA ASN A 34 21.54 2.52 16.60
C ASN A 34 20.21 1.89 17.09
N GLY A 35 20.31 0.89 17.98
CA GLY A 35 19.15 0.20 18.56
C GLY A 35 18.12 1.15 19.15
N ASP A 36 18.57 2.17 19.88
CA ASP A 36 17.71 3.16 20.55
C ASP A 36 16.80 3.93 19.57
N LEU A 37 17.31 4.25 18.39
CA LEU A 37 16.53 4.94 17.36
C LEU A 37 15.46 4.03 16.77
N LEU A 38 15.78 2.76 16.55
CA LEU A 38 14.81 1.76 16.09
C LEU A 38 13.74 1.50 17.15
N GLU A 39 14.11 1.40 18.42
CA GLU A 39 13.16 1.24 19.53
C GLU A 39 12.23 2.44 19.69
N LYS A 40 12.72 3.68 19.48
CA LYS A 40 11.90 4.90 19.45
C LYS A 40 10.72 4.76 18.46
N TYR A 41 10.96 4.19 17.29
CA TYR A 41 9.95 4.08 16.23
C TYR A 41 9.23 2.73 16.18
N ARG A 42 9.74 1.68 16.83
CA ARG A 42 9.13 0.35 16.87
C ARG A 42 7.70 0.37 17.42
N ASN A 43 7.45 1.23 18.40
CA ASN A 43 6.16 1.39 19.07
C ASN A 43 5.40 2.65 18.63
N ALA A 44 5.93 3.41 17.66
CA ALA A 44 5.27 4.60 17.17
C ALA A 44 3.96 4.23 16.48
N ARG A 45 2.86 4.84 16.92
CA ARG A 45 1.56 4.73 16.26
C ARG A 45 1.33 5.96 15.39
N PRO A 46 0.70 5.79 14.22
CA PRO A 46 0.30 6.92 13.41
C PRO A 46 -0.78 7.73 14.16
N SER A 47 -0.67 9.05 14.10
CA SER A 47 -1.74 9.97 14.50
C SER A 47 -2.70 10.20 13.33
N LYS A 48 -3.91 10.71 13.61
CA LYS A 48 -4.85 11.09 12.55
C LYS A 48 -4.21 12.07 11.55
N LYS A 49 -3.51 13.08 12.06
CA LYS A 49 -2.78 14.08 11.27
C LYS A 49 -1.71 13.43 10.36
N SER A 50 -0.98 12.43 10.86
CA SER A 50 0.04 11.75 10.04
C SER A 50 -0.55 10.93 8.88
N LEU A 51 -1.81 10.49 9.01
CA LEU A 51 -2.51 9.72 7.97
C LEU A 51 -3.30 10.60 6.99
N GLU A 52 -3.50 11.88 7.29
CA GLU A 52 -4.32 12.81 6.48
C GLU A 52 -3.90 12.80 5.01
N LYS A 53 -2.60 12.95 4.72
CA LYS A 53 -2.08 12.89 3.36
C LYS A 53 -2.29 11.52 2.69
N PHE A 54 -2.21 10.44 3.46
CA PHE A 54 -2.49 9.10 2.94
C PHE A 54 -3.96 8.95 2.54
N ILE A 55 -4.87 9.46 3.37
CA ILE A 55 -6.32 9.48 3.14
C ILE A 55 -6.63 10.28 1.87
N GLU A 56 -6.24 11.56 1.84
CA GLU A 56 -6.48 12.46 0.71
C GLU A 56 -5.96 11.89 -0.63
N THR A 57 -4.73 11.40 -0.62
CA THR A 57 -4.13 10.86 -1.86
C THR A 57 -4.77 9.54 -2.27
N THR A 58 -5.31 8.76 -1.34
CA THR A 58 -6.02 7.51 -1.65
C THR A 58 -7.39 7.79 -2.24
N GLU A 59 -8.15 8.71 -1.67
CA GLU A 59 -9.45 9.14 -2.22
C GLU A 59 -9.31 9.72 -3.63
N SER A 60 -8.34 10.65 -3.81
CA SER A 60 -8.04 11.21 -5.13
C SER A 60 -7.65 10.13 -6.14
N SER A 61 -6.82 9.18 -5.72
CA SER A 61 -6.39 8.06 -6.57
C SER A 61 -7.54 7.12 -6.93
N LEU A 62 -8.46 6.85 -6.01
CA LEU A 62 -9.65 6.03 -6.28
C LEU A 62 -10.58 6.74 -7.26
N ALA A 63 -10.86 8.03 -7.05
CA ALA A 63 -11.68 8.82 -7.98
C ALA A 63 -11.11 8.84 -9.41
N ILE A 64 -9.79 9.03 -9.55
CA ILE A 64 -9.12 8.96 -10.87
C ILE A 64 -9.25 7.55 -11.46
N THR A 65 -9.02 6.52 -10.67
CA THR A 65 -9.06 5.13 -11.15
C THR A 65 -10.47 4.71 -11.57
N GLN A 66 -11.50 5.20 -10.89
CA GLN A 66 -12.89 5.00 -11.28
C GLN A 66 -13.16 5.57 -12.67
N ARG A 67 -12.65 6.78 -12.97
CA ARG A 67 -12.75 7.34 -14.33
C ARG A 67 -11.98 6.52 -15.37
N LEU A 68 -10.81 5.99 -15.01
CA LEU A 68 -10.05 5.12 -15.92
C LEU A 68 -10.80 3.81 -16.25
N LEU A 69 -11.53 3.26 -15.27
CA LEU A 69 -12.40 2.10 -15.47
C LEU A 69 -13.56 2.40 -16.41
N GLU A 70 -14.25 3.53 -16.21
CA GLU A 70 -15.35 3.99 -17.06
C GLU A 70 -14.92 4.20 -18.52
N LEU A 71 -13.72 4.75 -18.71
CA LEU A 71 -13.12 4.99 -20.02
C LEU A 71 -12.51 3.73 -20.66
N GLN A 72 -12.56 2.59 -19.99
CA GLN A 72 -11.93 1.33 -20.42
C GLN A 72 -10.44 1.52 -20.77
N SER A 73 -9.73 2.26 -19.92
CA SER A 73 -8.31 2.53 -20.10
C SER A 73 -7.47 1.25 -20.00
N GLU A 74 -6.23 1.31 -20.50
CA GLU A 74 -5.34 0.16 -20.48
C GLU A 74 -5.15 -0.42 -19.07
N LEU A 75 -5.26 -1.74 -18.93
CA LEU A 75 -5.19 -2.42 -17.63
C LEU A 75 -3.97 -2.04 -16.78
N PRO A 76 -2.73 -1.89 -17.30
CA PRO A 76 -1.59 -1.49 -16.47
C PRO A 76 -1.77 -0.14 -15.77
N SER A 77 -2.46 0.81 -16.43
CA SER A 77 -2.75 2.13 -15.86
C SER A 77 -3.76 2.08 -14.70
N ILE A 78 -4.53 1.00 -14.62
CA ILE A 78 -5.54 0.74 -13.58
C ILE A 78 -4.97 -0.18 -12.48
N ILE A 79 -4.28 -1.27 -12.86
CA ILE A 79 -3.70 -2.24 -11.93
C ILE A 79 -2.69 -1.57 -11.01
N TYR A 80 -1.81 -0.73 -11.55
CA TYR A 80 -0.75 -0.10 -10.78
C TYR A 80 -1.28 0.75 -9.61
N PRO A 81 -2.15 1.76 -9.82
CA PRO A 81 -2.67 2.55 -8.71
C PRO A 81 -3.49 1.69 -7.73
N LEU A 82 -4.30 0.75 -8.19
CA LEU A 82 -5.10 -0.11 -7.30
C LEU A 82 -4.23 -0.97 -6.39
N ILE A 83 -3.24 -1.68 -6.93
CA ILE A 83 -2.35 -2.51 -6.12
C ILE A 83 -1.52 -1.65 -5.15
N LEU A 84 -1.09 -0.47 -5.58
CA LEU A 84 -0.38 0.47 -4.71
C LEU A 84 -1.25 0.89 -3.52
N ARG A 85 -2.51 1.27 -3.77
CA ARG A 85 -3.46 1.67 -2.72
C ARG A 85 -3.86 0.53 -1.82
N LEU A 86 -4.19 -0.64 -2.36
CA LEU A 86 -4.52 -1.82 -1.57
C LEU A 86 -3.37 -2.20 -0.63
N ARG A 87 -2.12 -2.13 -1.11
CA ARG A 87 -0.94 -2.39 -0.27
C ARG A 87 -0.80 -1.36 0.85
N ALA A 88 -0.98 -0.08 0.54
CA ALA A 88 -0.89 0.98 1.54
C ALA A 88 -1.98 0.86 2.62
N VAL A 89 -3.21 0.52 2.22
CA VAL A 89 -4.33 0.25 3.12
C VAL A 89 -4.03 -0.97 4.01
N TYR A 90 -3.55 -2.07 3.43
CA TYR A 90 -3.16 -3.27 4.18
C TYR A 90 -2.09 -2.99 5.23
N LEU A 91 -1.06 -2.23 4.86
CA LEU A 91 0.02 -1.85 5.77
C LEU A 91 -0.48 -0.94 6.90
N THR A 92 -1.33 0.02 6.57
CA THR A 92 -1.99 0.89 7.56
C THR A 92 -2.84 0.06 8.52
N GLU A 93 -3.62 -0.90 8.01
CA GLU A 93 -4.42 -1.78 8.84
C GLU A 93 -3.56 -2.59 9.83
N ALA A 94 -2.49 -3.21 9.35
CA ALA A 94 -1.56 -3.96 10.19
C ALA A 94 -0.90 -3.07 11.26
N LEU A 95 -0.55 -1.84 10.89
CA LEU A 95 0.03 -0.85 11.80
C LEU A 95 -0.97 -0.45 12.90
N LEU A 96 -2.21 -0.14 12.55
CA LEU A 96 -3.27 0.23 13.50
C LEU A 96 -3.66 -0.93 14.43
N ASP A 97 -3.67 -2.15 13.89
CA ASP A 97 -3.96 -3.37 14.65
C ASP A 97 -2.78 -3.84 15.52
N GLY A 98 -1.60 -3.23 15.39
CA GLY A 98 -0.39 -3.72 16.06
C GLY A 98 0.02 -5.12 15.60
N LYS A 99 -0.31 -5.52 14.36
CA LYS A 99 0.03 -6.82 13.76
C LYS A 99 1.20 -6.71 12.78
N GLU A 100 1.97 -7.79 12.64
CA GLU A 100 2.99 -7.88 11.60
C GLU A 100 2.33 -8.00 10.22
N HIS A 101 3.01 -7.51 9.20
CA HIS A 101 2.54 -7.63 7.83
C HIS A 101 3.36 -8.69 7.10
N SER A 102 2.75 -9.34 6.10
CA SER A 102 3.46 -10.30 5.28
C SER A 102 3.00 -10.27 3.85
N THR A 103 3.85 -10.74 2.95
CA THR A 103 3.46 -10.92 1.55
C THR A 103 2.29 -11.89 1.43
N MET A 104 2.26 -12.95 2.23
CA MET A 104 1.15 -13.91 2.22
C MET A 104 -0.15 -13.27 2.70
N GLY A 105 -0.11 -12.50 3.80
CA GLY A 105 -1.29 -11.79 4.31
C GLY A 105 -1.85 -10.77 3.31
N PHE A 106 -0.99 -10.09 2.57
CA PHE A 106 -1.44 -9.26 1.45
C PHE A 106 -2.09 -10.09 0.33
N MET A 107 -1.50 -11.23 -0.06
CA MET A 107 -2.07 -12.11 -1.08
C MET A 107 -3.42 -12.70 -0.67
N GLU A 108 -3.62 -12.96 0.62
CA GLU A 108 -4.90 -13.42 1.16
C GLU A 108 -6.03 -12.42 0.94
N LEU A 109 -5.77 -11.10 0.90
CA LEU A 109 -6.79 -10.11 0.53
C LEU A 109 -7.29 -10.33 -0.89
N LEU A 110 -6.37 -10.57 -1.83
CA LEU A 110 -6.71 -10.87 -3.22
C LEU A 110 -7.45 -12.21 -3.33
N PHE A 111 -7.06 -13.23 -2.56
CA PHE A 111 -7.73 -14.52 -2.59
C PHE A 111 -9.15 -14.46 -2.00
N LYS A 112 -9.34 -13.73 -0.89
CA LYS A 112 -10.67 -13.50 -0.30
C LYS A 112 -11.59 -12.72 -1.24
N ALA A 113 -11.01 -11.86 -2.07
CA ALA A 113 -11.71 -11.19 -3.16
C ALA A 113 -12.07 -12.11 -4.34
N GLY A 114 -11.66 -13.39 -4.33
CA GLY A 114 -11.96 -14.33 -5.41
C GLY A 114 -10.98 -14.28 -6.58
N PHE A 115 -9.81 -13.64 -6.44
CA PHE A 115 -8.73 -13.81 -7.42
C PHE A 115 -8.08 -15.17 -7.24
N SER A 116 -7.92 -15.90 -8.34
CA SER A 116 -7.10 -17.12 -8.35
C SER A 116 -5.62 -16.78 -8.08
N ARG A 117 -4.84 -17.78 -7.68
CA ARG A 117 -3.38 -17.64 -7.53
C ARG A 117 -2.72 -17.09 -8.81
N LYS A 118 -3.19 -17.51 -9.98
CA LYS A 118 -2.70 -17.03 -11.27
C LYS A 118 -3.00 -15.54 -11.45
N GLN A 119 -4.25 -15.12 -11.29
CA GLN A 119 -4.66 -13.72 -11.43
C GLN A 119 -3.94 -12.81 -10.44
N ALA A 120 -3.85 -13.19 -9.16
CA ALA A 120 -3.11 -12.43 -8.16
C ALA A 120 -1.62 -12.31 -8.52
N SER A 121 -1.01 -13.36 -9.08
CA SER A 121 0.37 -13.30 -9.56
C SER A 121 0.52 -12.34 -10.75
N GLU A 122 -0.43 -12.34 -11.68
CA GLU A 122 -0.45 -11.43 -12.83
C GLU A 122 -0.57 -9.96 -12.37
N LEU A 123 -1.48 -9.67 -11.43
CA LEU A 123 -1.65 -8.33 -10.84
C LEU A 123 -0.33 -7.84 -10.23
N ILE A 124 0.34 -8.68 -9.45
CA ILE A 124 1.62 -8.34 -8.82
C ILE A 124 2.74 -8.19 -9.83
N ALA A 125 2.75 -9.00 -10.89
CA ALA A 125 3.74 -8.90 -11.96
C ALA A 125 3.60 -7.57 -12.71
N VAL A 126 2.37 -7.18 -13.09
CA VAL A 126 2.09 -5.88 -13.73
C VAL A 126 2.54 -4.72 -12.84
N PHE A 127 2.13 -4.73 -11.57
CA PHE A 127 2.54 -3.71 -10.60
C PHE A 127 4.07 -3.57 -10.52
N ARG A 128 4.80 -4.68 -10.42
CA ARG A 128 6.27 -4.67 -10.34
C ARG A 128 6.93 -4.13 -11.60
N CYS A 129 6.42 -4.48 -12.78
CA CYS A 129 6.96 -3.97 -14.04
C CYS A 129 6.72 -2.47 -14.17
N VAL A 130 5.49 -1.99 -13.97
CA VAL A 130 5.15 -0.57 -14.07
C VAL A 130 5.97 0.26 -13.06
N ARG A 131 6.07 -0.20 -11.81
CA ARG A 131 6.90 0.45 -10.78
C ARG A 131 8.38 0.53 -11.18
N GLY A 132 8.88 -0.49 -11.87
CA GLY A 132 10.26 -0.56 -12.34
C GLY A 132 10.50 0.15 -13.67
N SER A 133 9.53 0.91 -14.18
CA SER A 133 9.56 1.55 -15.51
C SER A 133 9.81 0.53 -16.65
N LYS A 134 9.30 -0.69 -16.49
CA LYS A 134 9.38 -1.77 -17.48
C LYS A 134 8.02 -1.97 -18.15
N PRO A 135 7.98 -2.43 -19.40
CA PRO A 135 6.74 -2.81 -20.05
C PRO A 135 5.96 -3.83 -19.21
N ALA A 136 4.65 -3.61 -19.08
CA ALA A 136 3.79 -4.57 -18.40
C ALA A 136 3.75 -5.90 -19.19
N PRO A 137 3.77 -7.05 -18.50
CA PRO A 137 3.61 -8.33 -19.19
C PRO A 137 2.21 -8.45 -19.79
N LYS A 138 2.08 -9.29 -20.83
CA LYS A 138 0.75 -9.71 -21.29
C LYS A 138 0.03 -10.41 -20.14
N THR A 139 -1.24 -10.08 -19.99
CA THR A 139 -2.08 -10.57 -18.88
C THR A 139 -3.36 -11.21 -19.43
N THR A 140 -3.92 -12.15 -18.67
CA THR A 140 -5.24 -12.75 -18.97
C THR A 140 -6.37 -12.06 -18.19
N LEU A 141 -6.03 -11.05 -17.39
CA LEU A 141 -6.98 -10.23 -16.65
C LEU A 141 -7.90 -9.45 -17.59
N SER A 142 -9.15 -9.35 -17.18
CA SER A 142 -10.23 -8.62 -17.87
C SER A 142 -10.53 -7.29 -17.19
N HIS A 143 -11.37 -6.45 -17.83
CA HIS A 143 -11.92 -5.27 -17.16
C HIS A 143 -12.77 -5.62 -15.94
N GLN A 144 -13.49 -6.75 -15.96
CA GLN A 144 -14.28 -7.21 -14.82
C GLN A 144 -13.39 -7.52 -13.61
N ASP A 145 -12.19 -8.04 -13.85
CA ASP A 145 -11.19 -8.25 -12.80
C ASP A 145 -10.72 -6.92 -12.20
N MET A 146 -10.69 -5.83 -12.97
CA MET A 146 -10.31 -4.50 -12.49
C MET A 146 -11.41 -3.86 -11.65
N ILE A 147 -12.68 -4.02 -12.05
CA ILE A 147 -13.83 -3.59 -11.25
C ILE A 147 -13.78 -4.29 -9.89
N ARG A 148 -13.64 -5.62 -9.91
CA ARG A 148 -13.49 -6.40 -8.66
C ARG A 148 -12.31 -5.93 -7.82
N LEU A 149 -11.16 -5.63 -8.45
CA LEU A 149 -9.99 -5.14 -7.72
C LEU A 149 -10.28 -3.78 -7.08
N PHE A 150 -10.96 -2.88 -7.80
CA PHE A 150 -11.38 -1.58 -7.31
C PHE A 150 -12.27 -1.72 -6.08
N ASP A 151 -13.32 -2.55 -6.16
CA ASP A 151 -14.25 -2.80 -5.07
C ASP A 151 -13.51 -3.26 -3.80
N VAL A 152 -12.52 -4.14 -3.95
CA VAL A 152 -11.71 -4.65 -2.84
C VAL A 152 -10.85 -3.57 -2.19
N VAL A 153 -10.31 -2.65 -3.00
CA VAL A 153 -9.55 -1.51 -2.48
C VAL A 153 -10.48 -0.58 -1.72
N GLU A 154 -11.65 -0.27 -2.27
CA GLU A 154 -12.65 0.59 -1.63
C GLU A 154 -13.16 -0.02 -0.31
N ASP A 155 -13.55 -1.30 -0.31
CA ASP A 155 -13.98 -2.02 0.89
C ASP A 155 -12.89 -2.03 1.97
N SER A 156 -11.64 -2.28 1.56
CA SER A 156 -10.51 -2.26 2.49
C SER A 156 -10.25 -0.86 3.03
N TYR A 157 -10.37 0.16 2.17
CA TYR A 157 -10.20 1.56 2.56
C TYR A 157 -11.27 1.98 3.58
N GLN A 158 -12.55 1.69 3.33
CA GLN A 158 -13.66 2.00 4.24
C GLN A 158 -13.52 1.26 5.58
N ARG A 159 -13.12 -0.01 5.55
CA ARG A 159 -12.87 -0.80 6.78
C ARG A 159 -11.79 -0.17 7.66
N VAL A 160 -10.71 0.33 7.05
CA VAL A 160 -9.63 1.03 7.78
C VAL A 160 -10.04 2.45 8.16
N GLY A 161 -10.92 3.08 7.37
CA GLY A 161 -11.61 4.35 7.65
C GLY A 161 -12.14 4.45 9.07
N GLY A 162 -13.02 3.51 9.42
CA GLY A 162 -13.59 3.45 10.78
C GLY A 162 -12.59 3.17 11.91
N LYS A 163 -11.34 2.78 11.59
CA LYS A 163 -10.26 2.61 12.57
C LYS A 163 -9.49 3.92 12.78
N TRP A 164 -9.12 4.65 11.73
CA TRP A 164 -8.36 5.89 11.90
C TRP A 164 -9.20 7.07 12.40
N GLU A 165 -10.53 7.05 12.19
CA GLU A 165 -11.42 8.09 12.73
C GLU A 165 -11.41 8.11 14.27
N LYS A 166 -11.04 6.98 14.87
CA LYS A 166 -10.93 6.79 16.33
C LYS A 166 -9.54 7.18 16.88
N LEU A 167 -8.60 7.59 16.01
CA LEU A 167 -7.30 8.09 16.44
C LEU A 167 -7.45 9.52 16.98
N ALA A 168 -6.71 9.79 18.05
CA ALA A 168 -6.55 11.13 18.60
C ALA A 168 -5.75 12.05 17.66
#